data_AF-A0A5C5XJ29-F1
#
_entry.id   AF-A0A5C5XJ29-F1
#
_cell.length_a   1.000
_cell.length_b   1.000
_cell.length_c   1.000
_cell.angle_alpha   90.00
_cell.angle_beta   90.00
_cell.angle_gamma   90.00
#
_symmetry.space_group_name_H-M   'P 1'
#
loop_
_entity.id
_entity.type
_entity.pdbx_description
1 polymer ?
#
loop_
_entity_poly.entity_id
_entity_poly.type
_entity_poly.pdbx_seq_one_letter_code
_entity_poly.pdbx_strand_id
1 'polypeptide(L)'
;MKKKVKRVKSHPKLTPAKQAELKQAAESEQLHRFEPAVKAHDLRMKQMAINKRLLKQLATQLDKVKSEHKFSLADLSDRSGIDRPSLSRLLNGKAENPTIETLSRVAEALGKRISIELLEKK
;
A
#
# COMPACT_ATOMS: atom_id res chain seq x y z
N MET A 1 5.31 19.64 75.06
CA MET A 1 4.04 19.66 74.29
C MET A 1 4.28 19.02 72.93
N LYS A 2 3.63 17.89 72.59
CA LYS A 2 3.84 17.19 71.30
C LYS A 2 2.81 17.68 70.27
N LYS A 3 3.24 18.35 69.18
CA LYS A 3 2.36 18.75 68.07
C LYS A 3 1.91 17.50 67.30
N LYS A 4 0.59 17.20 67.32
CA LYS A 4 -0.01 16.15 66.49
C LYS A 4 -0.05 16.61 65.03
N VAL A 5 0.69 15.94 64.15
CA VAL A 5 0.59 16.16 62.70
C VAL A 5 -0.69 15.50 62.19
N LYS A 6 -1.64 16.29 61.66
CA LYS A 6 -2.87 15.78 61.02
C LYS A 6 -2.49 15.06 59.73
N ARG A 7 -2.70 13.74 59.70
CA ARG A 7 -2.55 12.92 58.49
C ARG A 7 -3.69 13.27 57.53
N VAL A 8 -3.40 14.05 56.49
CA VAL A 8 -4.35 14.32 55.39
C VAL A 8 -4.52 13.03 54.61
N LYS A 9 -5.56 12.25 54.92
CA LYS A 9 -5.97 11.10 54.11
C LYS A 9 -7.00 11.58 53.09
N SER A 10 -6.66 11.43 51.82
CA SER A 10 -7.42 10.69 50.82
C SER A 10 -7.09 11.26 49.46
N HIS A 11 -6.56 10.44 48.56
CA HIS A 11 -6.71 10.74 47.13
C HIS A 11 -8.19 11.03 46.88
N PRO A 12 -8.53 12.09 46.11
CA PRO A 12 -9.91 12.46 45.85
C PRO A 12 -10.67 11.22 45.34
N LYS A 13 -11.80 10.89 46.00
CA LYS A 13 -12.61 9.73 45.59
C LYS A 13 -13.04 9.93 44.15
N LEU A 14 -12.80 8.92 43.31
CA LEU A 14 -13.18 8.93 41.91
C LEU A 14 -14.73 8.94 41.84
N THR A 15 -15.30 10.14 41.70
CA THR A 15 -16.76 10.29 41.58
C THR A 15 -17.22 9.74 40.23
N PRO A 16 -18.48 9.29 40.09
CA PRO A 16 -19.01 8.81 38.81
C PRO A 16 -18.81 9.83 37.67
N ALA A 17 -18.93 11.13 37.97
CA ALA A 17 -18.67 12.22 37.03
C ALA A 17 -17.19 12.26 36.59
N LYS A 18 -16.24 12.14 37.52
CA LYS A 18 -14.80 12.12 37.18
C LYS A 18 -14.39 10.83 36.46
N GLN A 19 -15.05 9.70 36.74
CA GLN A 19 -14.87 8.45 36.00
C GLN A 19 -15.32 8.58 34.55
N ALA A 20 -16.48 9.20 34.30
CA ALA A 20 -16.98 9.43 32.96
C ALA A 20 -16.06 10.37 32.16
N GLU A 21 -15.57 11.44 32.78
CA GLU A 21 -14.63 12.38 32.17
C GLU A 21 -13.29 11.71 31.80
N LEU A 22 -12.74 10.88 32.70
CA LEU A 22 -11.52 10.11 32.43
C LEU A 22 -11.71 9.06 31.34
N LYS A 23 -12.89 8.41 31.27
CA LYS A 23 -13.21 7.49 30.16
C LYS A 23 -13.31 8.22 28.83
N GLN A 24 -14.01 9.35 28.77
CA GLN A 24 -14.10 10.16 27.55
C GLN A 24 -12.73 10.70 27.10
N ALA A 25 -11.88 11.11 28.06
CA ALA A 25 -10.51 11.50 27.77
C ALA A 25 -9.67 10.33 27.23
N ALA A 26 -9.79 9.13 27.83
CA ALA A 26 -9.08 7.94 27.36
C ALA A 26 -9.56 7.48 25.97
N GLU A 27 -10.86 7.55 25.70
CA GLU A 27 -11.46 7.21 24.40
C GLU A 27 -11.02 8.20 23.30
N SER A 28 -11.07 9.50 23.60
CA SER A 28 -10.60 10.54 22.66
C SER A 28 -9.09 10.47 22.42
N GLU A 29 -8.29 10.21 23.46
CA GLU A 29 -6.84 10.00 23.33
C GLU A 29 -6.52 8.73 22.52
N GLN A 30 -7.26 7.63 22.73
CA GLN A 30 -7.13 6.43 21.90
C GLN A 30 -7.47 6.72 20.43
N LEU A 31 -8.60 7.36 20.15
CA LEU A 31 -8.99 7.75 18.79
C LEU A 31 -7.92 8.62 18.12
N HIS A 32 -7.41 9.64 18.81
CA HIS A 32 -6.33 10.49 18.32
C HIS A 32 -5.01 9.72 18.11
N ARG A 33 -4.73 8.70 18.92
CA ARG A 33 -3.55 7.83 18.75
C ARG A 33 -3.64 6.98 17.47
N PHE A 34 -4.84 6.53 17.09
CA PHE A 34 -5.04 5.69 15.90
C PHE A 34 -5.29 6.50 14.61
N GLU A 35 -5.71 7.76 14.71
CA GLU A 35 -5.93 8.69 13.60
C GLU A 35 -4.79 8.71 12.54
N PRO A 36 -3.50 8.85 12.92
CA PRO A 36 -2.40 8.81 11.95
C PRO A 36 -2.28 7.47 11.20
N ALA A 37 -2.55 6.35 11.88
CA ALA A 37 -2.48 5.01 11.29
C ALA A 37 -3.61 4.76 10.29
N VAL A 38 -4.82 5.22 10.61
CA VAL A 38 -5.98 5.18 9.69
C VAL A 38 -5.70 6.01 8.44
N LYS A 39 -5.21 7.25 8.62
CA LYS A 39 -4.81 8.12 7.49
C LYS A 39 -3.72 7.48 6.63
N ALA A 40 -2.71 6.86 7.22
CA ALA A 40 -1.65 6.17 6.49
C ALA A 40 -2.19 4.96 5.70
N HIS A 41 -3.14 4.21 6.28
CA HIS A 41 -3.81 3.11 5.60
C HIS A 41 -4.60 3.60 4.37
N ASP A 42 -5.41 4.64 4.53
CA ASP A 42 -6.19 5.21 3.43
C ASP A 42 -5.30 5.73 2.29
N LEU A 43 -4.21 6.41 2.62
CA LEU A 43 -3.23 6.86 1.64
C LEU A 43 -2.59 5.68 0.89
N ARG A 44 -2.21 4.62 1.62
CA ARG A 44 -1.70 3.39 1.01
C ARG A 44 -2.72 2.75 0.07
N MET A 45 -3.99 2.66 0.47
CA MET A 45 -5.05 2.06 -0.35
C MET A 45 -5.31 2.88 -1.62
N LYS A 46 -5.34 4.22 -1.51
CA LYS A 46 -5.41 5.12 -2.66
C LYS A 46 -4.23 4.92 -3.60
N GLN A 47 -3.00 4.88 -3.08
CA GLN A 47 -1.80 4.64 -3.88
C GLN A 47 -1.82 3.26 -4.55
N MET A 48 -2.26 2.21 -3.85
CA MET A 48 -2.42 0.87 -4.40
C MET A 48 -3.40 0.85 -5.58
N ALA A 49 -4.53 1.55 -5.47
CA ALA A 49 -5.50 1.64 -6.56
C ALA A 49 -4.91 2.32 -7.81
N ILE A 50 -4.14 3.41 -7.62
CA ILE A 50 -3.42 4.11 -8.70
C ILE A 50 -2.40 3.16 -9.35
N ASN A 51 -1.54 2.52 -8.55
CA ASN A 51 -0.50 1.62 -9.04
C ASN A 51 -1.11 0.43 -9.81
N LYS A 52 -2.23 -0.13 -9.33
CA LYS A 52 -2.95 -1.22 -10.01
C LYS A 52 -3.48 -0.79 -11.37
N ARG A 53 -3.99 0.44 -11.49
CA ARG A 53 -4.46 0.99 -12.77
C ARG A 53 -3.29 1.18 -13.74
N LEU A 54 -2.18 1.78 -13.30
CA LEU A 54 -0.98 1.97 -14.11
C LEU A 54 -0.43 0.64 -14.63
N LEU A 55 -0.34 -0.37 -13.75
CA LEU A 55 0.12 -1.70 -14.12
C LEU A 55 -0.79 -2.34 -15.17
N LYS A 56 -2.11 -2.23 -15.02
CA LYS A 56 -3.06 -2.77 -16.00
C LYS A 56 -2.90 -2.10 -17.37
N GLN A 57 -2.69 -0.78 -17.39
CA GLN A 57 -2.44 -0.04 -18.64
C GLN A 57 -1.15 -0.51 -19.32
N LEU A 58 -0.06 -0.65 -18.56
CA LEU A 58 1.21 -1.16 -19.08
C LEU A 58 1.08 -2.60 -19.60
N ALA A 59 0.39 -3.48 -18.87
CA ALA A 59 0.11 -4.85 -19.31
C ALA A 59 -0.65 -4.88 -20.65
N THR A 60 -1.68 -4.03 -20.81
CA THR A 60 -2.42 -3.91 -22.07
C THR A 60 -1.53 -3.42 -23.21
N GLN A 61 -0.60 -2.49 -22.95
CA GLN A 61 0.37 -2.05 -23.96
C GLN A 61 1.32 -3.17 -24.38
N LEU A 62 1.85 -3.94 -23.43
CA LEU A 62 2.70 -5.10 -23.72
C LEU A 62 1.95 -6.16 -24.52
N ASP A 63 0.71 -6.47 -24.16
CA ASP A 63 -0.09 -7.47 -24.88
C ASP A 63 -0.45 -7.02 -26.31
N LYS A 64 -0.74 -5.73 -26.48
CA LYS A 64 -0.95 -5.13 -27.80
C LYS A 64 0.28 -5.30 -28.68
N VAL A 65 1.47 -4.94 -28.19
CA VAL A 65 2.74 -5.10 -28.92
C VAL A 65 2.99 -6.58 -29.23
N LYS A 66 2.79 -7.49 -28.27
CA LYS A 66 2.90 -8.93 -28.49
C LYS A 66 2.03 -9.39 -29.66
N SER A 67 0.78 -8.91 -29.71
CA SER A 67 -0.20 -9.27 -30.72
C SER A 67 0.11 -8.68 -32.10
N GLU A 68 0.55 -7.43 -32.16
CA GLU A 68 1.00 -6.77 -33.40
C GLU A 68 2.19 -7.50 -34.05
N HIS A 69 3.13 -7.96 -33.23
CA HIS A 69 4.29 -8.74 -33.69
C HIS A 69 4.01 -10.25 -33.82
N LYS A 70 2.76 -10.69 -33.60
CA LYS A 70 2.32 -12.11 -33.66
C LYS A 70 3.14 -13.06 -32.78
N PHE A 71 3.72 -12.57 -31.67
CA PHE A 71 4.40 -13.44 -30.72
C PHE A 71 3.38 -14.32 -29.98
N SER A 72 3.67 -15.62 -29.96
CA SER A 72 3.02 -16.54 -29.03
C SER A 72 3.57 -16.34 -27.61
N LEU A 73 2.88 -16.91 -26.62
CA LEU A 73 3.43 -16.98 -25.27
C LEU A 73 4.69 -17.84 -25.18
N ALA A 74 4.87 -18.81 -26.10
CA ALA A 74 6.08 -19.63 -26.16
C ALA A 74 7.28 -18.77 -26.57
N ASP A 75 7.14 -18.03 -27.68
CA ASP A 75 8.21 -17.16 -28.20
C ASP A 75 8.63 -16.13 -27.14
N LEU A 76 7.65 -15.56 -26.45
CA LEU A 76 7.91 -14.58 -25.41
C LEU A 76 8.57 -15.22 -24.17
N SER A 77 8.20 -16.45 -23.83
CA SER A 77 8.83 -17.24 -22.76
C SER A 77 10.30 -17.50 -23.07
N ASP A 78 10.60 -17.96 -24.29
CA ASP A 78 11.97 -18.28 -24.71
C ASP A 78 12.86 -17.04 -24.75
N ARG A 79 12.31 -15.91 -25.18
CA ARG A 79 13.06 -14.64 -25.29
C ARG A 79 13.22 -13.90 -23.96
N SER A 80 12.22 -13.95 -23.09
CA SER A 80 12.26 -13.24 -21.80
C SER A 80 12.81 -14.09 -20.66
N GLY A 81 12.83 -15.43 -20.80
CA GLY A 81 13.15 -16.38 -19.75
C GLY A 81 12.12 -16.43 -18.62
N ILE A 82 10.88 -16.01 -18.88
CA ILE A 82 9.77 -16.02 -17.92
C ILE A 82 8.77 -17.09 -18.33
N ASP A 83 8.28 -17.87 -17.36
CA ASP A 83 7.34 -18.95 -17.65
C ASP A 83 6.00 -18.45 -18.25
N ARG A 84 5.40 -19.27 -19.12
CA ARG A 84 4.16 -18.96 -19.84
C ARG A 84 2.99 -18.60 -18.90
N PRO A 85 2.75 -19.29 -17.76
CA PRO A 85 1.76 -18.88 -16.77
C PRO A 85 1.98 -17.46 -16.22
N SER A 86 3.21 -17.10 -15.87
CA SER A 86 3.54 -15.76 -15.36
C SER A 86 3.37 -14.69 -16.43
N LEU A 87 3.79 -14.96 -17.67
CA LEU A 87 3.53 -14.07 -18.81
C LEU A 87 2.03 -13.88 -19.05
N SER A 88 1.25 -14.96 -19.02
CA SER A 88 -0.21 -14.89 -19.18
C SER A 88 -0.85 -14.05 -18.09
N ARG A 89 -0.47 -14.24 -16.81
CA ARG A 89 -0.97 -13.40 -15.71
C ARG A 89 -0.59 -11.95 -15.89
N LEU A 90 0.66 -11.67 -16.27
CA LEU A 90 1.15 -10.32 -16.48
C LEU A 90 0.37 -9.59 -17.57
N LEU A 91 0.34 -10.16 -18.78
CA LEU A 91 -0.26 -9.54 -19.96
C LEU A 91 -1.78 -9.34 -19.81
N ASN A 92 -2.46 -10.24 -19.09
CA ASN A 92 -3.88 -10.11 -18.77
C ASN A 92 -4.16 -9.19 -17.58
N GLY A 93 -3.16 -8.51 -17.01
CA GLY A 93 -3.31 -7.61 -15.86
C GLY A 93 -3.74 -8.32 -14.56
N LYS A 94 -3.46 -9.62 -14.45
CA LYS A 94 -3.73 -10.46 -13.27
C LYS A 94 -2.51 -10.63 -12.37
N ALA A 95 -1.33 -10.17 -12.79
CA ALA A 95 -0.17 -10.11 -11.91
C ALA A 95 -0.40 -9.03 -10.83
N GLU A 96 -0.35 -9.42 -9.56
CA GLU A 96 -0.64 -8.49 -8.46
C GLU A 96 0.46 -7.45 -8.26
N ASN A 97 1.72 -7.87 -8.35
CA ASN A 97 2.87 -7.00 -8.09
C ASN A 97 4.14 -7.49 -8.84
N PRO A 98 4.18 -7.39 -10.17
CA PRO A 98 5.38 -7.72 -10.93
C PRO A 98 6.50 -6.72 -10.62
N THR A 99 7.75 -7.20 -10.61
CA THR A 99 8.92 -6.34 -10.43
C THR A 99 9.19 -5.50 -11.68
N ILE A 100 9.94 -4.40 -11.52
CA ILE A 100 10.43 -3.61 -12.66
C ILE A 100 11.25 -4.49 -13.60
N GLU A 101 12.12 -5.36 -13.06
CA GLU A 101 12.89 -6.31 -13.85
C GLU A 101 12.00 -7.21 -14.72
N THR A 102 10.92 -7.75 -14.15
CA THR A 102 9.96 -8.59 -14.88
C THR A 102 9.34 -7.81 -16.05
N LEU A 103 8.91 -6.58 -15.80
CA LEU A 103 8.33 -5.71 -16.83
C LEU A 103 9.34 -5.38 -17.92
N SER A 104 10.57 -5.05 -17.55
CA SER A 104 11.65 -4.71 -18.47
C SER A 104 12.04 -5.89 -19.35
N ARG A 105 12.20 -7.09 -18.78
CA ARG A 105 12.51 -8.32 -19.55
C ARG A 105 11.44 -8.62 -20.60
N VAL A 106 10.16 -8.44 -20.26
CA VAL A 106 9.07 -8.61 -21.23
C VAL A 106 9.11 -7.53 -22.30
N ALA A 107 9.36 -6.27 -21.94
CA ALA A 107 9.50 -5.19 -22.91
C ALA A 107 10.68 -5.42 -23.87
N GLU A 108 11.84 -5.80 -23.36
CA GLU A 108 13.03 -6.13 -24.16
C GLU A 108 12.79 -7.32 -25.10
N ALA A 109 12.14 -8.36 -24.58
CA ALA A 109 11.71 -9.49 -25.39
C ALA A 109 10.66 -9.11 -26.45
N LEU A 110 10.04 -7.93 -26.37
CA LEU A 110 9.17 -7.36 -27.40
C LEU A 110 9.87 -6.30 -28.26
N GLY A 111 11.17 -6.08 -28.09
CA GLY A 111 11.92 -5.03 -28.78
C GLY A 111 11.52 -3.61 -28.36
N LYS A 112 11.03 -3.45 -27.12
CA LYS A 112 10.62 -2.19 -26.51
C LYS A 112 11.48 -1.90 -25.27
N ARG A 113 11.29 -0.71 -24.70
CA ARG A 113 11.91 -0.30 -23.44
C ARG A 113 10.87 0.36 -22.54
N ILE A 114 11.06 0.28 -21.24
CA ILE A 114 10.27 1.00 -20.24
C ILE A 114 11.09 2.18 -19.74
N SER A 115 10.49 3.36 -19.67
CA SER A 115 11.07 4.55 -19.03
C SER A 115 10.23 4.89 -17.79
N ILE A 116 10.91 5.25 -16.70
CA ILE A 116 10.28 5.70 -15.45
C ILE A 116 10.84 7.09 -15.14
N GLU A 117 9.96 8.05 -14.92
CA GLU A 117 10.32 9.43 -14.64
C GLU A 117 9.69 9.87 -13.33
N LEU A 118 10.46 10.63 -12.53
CA LEU A 118 9.96 11.31 -11.34
C LEU A 118 9.56 12.72 -11.74
N LEU A 119 8.29 13.05 -11.52
CA LEU A 119 7.71 14.34 -11.87
C LEU A 119 7.29 15.09 -10.60
N GLU A 120 7.28 16.42 -10.69
CA GLU A 120 6.74 17.27 -9.62
C GLU A 120 5.26 16.99 -9.37
N LYS A 121 4.88 17.01 -8.10
CA LYS A 121 3.49 16.80 -7.69
C LYS A 121 2.72 18.10 -7.88
N LYS A 122 1.76 18.11 -8.82
CA LYS A 122 0.80 19.21 -9.01
C LYS A 122 -0.20 19.31 -7.87
#